data_AF-A0A3A9YYG6-F1
#
_entry.id   AF-A0A3A9YYG6-F1
#
_cell.length_a   1.000
_cell.length_b   1.000
_cell.length_c   1.000
_cell.angle_alpha   90.00
_cell.angle_beta   90.00
_cell.angle_gamma   90.00
#
_symmetry.space_group_name_H-M   'P 1'
#
loop_
_entity.id
_entity.type
_entity.pdbx_description
1 polymer ?
#
loop_
_entity_poly.entity_id
_entity_poly.type
_entity_poly.pdbx_seq_one_letter_code
_entity_poly.pdbx_strand_id
1 'polypeptide(L)'
;MSHLTTPEALIDRYAADIAFVTETPAATTPEALIQQLGVAADRLGAADIIGAEDIGAAASYLADALAAEPGRERQILLRRAARHLAAADDAVDEYREMV
;
A
#
# COMPACT_ATOMS: atom_id res chain seq x y z
N MET A 1 14.63 -9.72 -7.44
CA MET A 1 14.06 -9.90 -6.09
C MET A 1 13.88 -8.51 -5.50
N SER A 2 12.65 -8.02 -5.39
CA SER A 2 12.39 -6.62 -5.00
C SER A 2 12.85 -6.36 -3.56
N HIS A 3 13.61 -5.28 -3.38
CA HIS A 3 14.25 -4.85 -2.12
C HIS A 3 13.29 -4.19 -1.11
N LEU A 4 11.98 -4.37 -1.28
CA LEU A 4 10.92 -3.75 -0.48
C LEU A 4 10.67 -4.52 0.82
N THR A 5 11.71 -4.61 1.66
CA THR A 5 11.67 -5.37 2.92
C THR A 5 11.72 -4.48 4.16
N THR A 6 11.57 -3.17 3.99
CA THR A 6 11.44 -2.21 5.09
C THR A 6 10.22 -1.32 4.85
N PRO A 7 9.60 -0.77 5.92
CA PRO A 7 8.52 0.20 5.77
C PRO A 7 8.92 1.42 4.92
N GLU A 8 10.14 1.91 5.09
CA GLU A 8 10.66 3.09 4.37
C GLU A 8 10.75 2.81 2.86
N ALA A 9 11.21 1.62 2.48
CA ALA A 9 11.26 1.22 1.07
C ALA A 9 9.86 1.14 0.43
N LEU A 10 8.84 0.76 1.22
CA LEU A 10 7.44 0.75 0.75
C LEU A 10 6.91 2.18 0.57
N ILE A 11 7.23 3.08 1.48
CA ILE A 11 6.89 4.51 1.36
C ILE A 11 7.51 5.10 0.10
N ASP A 12 8.83 4.94 -0.07
CA ASP A 12 9.56 5.49 -1.21
C ASP A 12 9.01 5.00 -2.55
N ARG A 13 8.50 3.76 -2.61
CA ARG A 13 7.96 3.17 -3.84
C ARG A 13 6.52 3.58 -4.13
N TYR A 14 5.65 3.58 -3.12
CA TYR A 14 4.20 3.61 -3.34
C TYR A 14 3.51 4.88 -2.82
N ALA A 15 4.13 5.68 -1.96
CA ALA A 15 3.44 6.81 -1.32
C ALA A 15 2.95 7.87 -2.31
N ALA A 16 3.66 8.08 -3.42
CA ALA A 16 3.23 9.03 -4.46
C ALA A 16 2.01 8.54 -5.25
N ASP A 17 1.98 7.24 -5.56
CA ASP A 17 0.88 6.61 -6.30
C ASP A 17 -0.39 6.58 -5.44
N ILE A 18 -0.26 6.21 -4.17
CA ILE A 18 -1.38 6.22 -3.23
C ILE A 18 -1.84 7.65 -2.90
N ALA A 19 -0.94 8.62 -2.83
CA ALA A 19 -1.28 10.04 -2.68
C ALA A 19 -2.17 10.55 -3.80
N PHE A 20 -1.92 10.10 -5.04
CA PHE A 20 -2.77 10.43 -6.18
C PHE A 20 -4.19 9.94 -5.97
N VAL A 21 -4.37 8.64 -5.66
CA VAL A 21 -5.70 8.04 -5.46
C VAL A 21 -6.45 8.69 -4.29
N THR A 22 -5.74 9.03 -3.21
CA THR A 22 -6.33 9.63 -2.02
C THR A 22 -6.50 11.15 -2.09
N GLU A 23 -5.95 11.80 -3.12
CA GLU A 23 -5.88 13.27 -3.23
C GLU A 23 -5.28 13.94 -1.98
N THR A 24 -4.27 13.30 -1.38
CA THR A 24 -3.57 13.82 -0.19
C THR A 24 -2.05 13.89 -0.42
N PRO A 25 -1.28 14.65 0.38
CA PRO A 25 0.17 14.64 0.28
C PRO A 25 0.75 13.23 0.52
N ALA A 26 1.83 12.87 -0.16
CA ALA A 26 2.50 11.58 0.02
C ALA A 26 2.86 11.30 1.48
N ALA A 27 2.51 10.11 1.95
CA ALA A 27 2.90 9.65 3.28
C ALA A 27 4.42 9.69 3.44
N THR A 28 4.87 10.13 4.62
CA THR A 28 6.29 10.11 5.00
C THR A 28 6.55 9.19 6.20
N THR A 29 5.51 8.53 6.71
CA THR A 29 5.61 7.56 7.81
C THR A 29 4.81 6.29 7.47
N PRO A 30 5.18 5.14 8.06
CA PRO A 30 4.46 3.89 7.83
C PRO A 30 2.99 3.97 8.24
N GLU A 31 2.68 4.64 9.34
CA GLU A 31 1.32 4.82 9.85
C GLU A 31 0.47 5.67 8.89
N ALA A 32 1.05 6.74 8.36
CA ALA A 32 0.39 7.58 7.35
C ALA A 32 0.12 6.78 6.07
N LEU A 33 1.08 5.95 5.64
CA LEU A 33 0.90 5.09 4.48
C LEU A 33 -0.23 4.07 4.71
N ILE A 34 -0.30 3.42 5.88
CA ILE A 34 -1.39 2.49 6.22
C ILE A 34 -2.76 3.19 6.12
N GLN A 35 -2.89 4.39 6.69
CA GLN A 35 -4.14 5.14 6.62
C GLN A 35 -4.52 5.47 5.17
N GLN A 36 -3.55 5.94 4.37
CA GLN A 36 -3.79 6.24 2.97
C GLN A 36 -4.17 5.01 2.15
N LEU A 37 -3.57 3.85 2.42
CA LEU A 37 -3.94 2.59 1.77
C LEU A 37 -5.40 2.22 2.06
N GLY A 38 -5.87 2.41 3.30
CA GLY A 38 -7.29 2.21 3.62
C GLY A 38 -8.21 3.12 2.79
N VAL A 39 -7.91 4.42 2.72
CA VAL A 39 -8.68 5.38 1.93
C VAL A 39 -8.61 5.07 0.43
N ALA A 40 -7.46 4.67 -0.07
CA ALA A 40 -7.28 4.28 -1.48
C ALA A 40 -8.12 3.04 -1.82
N ALA A 41 -8.11 2.02 -0.97
CA ALA A 41 -8.94 0.83 -1.14
C ALA A 41 -10.44 1.19 -1.22
N ASP A 42 -10.92 2.07 -0.34
CA ASP A 42 -12.31 2.53 -0.36
C ASP A 42 -12.65 3.29 -1.65
N ARG A 43 -11.75 4.17 -2.13
CA ARG A 43 -11.97 4.96 -3.36
C ARG A 43 -11.94 4.10 -4.61
N LEU A 44 -10.98 3.20 -4.74
CA LEU A 44 -10.89 2.25 -5.86
C LEU A 44 -12.11 1.32 -5.86
N GLY A 45 -12.51 0.82 -4.69
CA GLY A 45 -13.70 0.00 -4.55
C GLY A 45 -14.99 0.76 -4.93
N ALA A 46 -15.11 2.04 -4.57
CA ALA A 46 -16.23 2.87 -4.98
C ALA A 46 -16.26 3.15 -6.49
N ALA A 47 -15.10 3.09 -7.16
CA ALA A 47 -14.96 3.22 -8.60
C ALA A 47 -15.12 1.87 -9.36
N ASP A 48 -15.39 0.77 -8.65
CA ASP A 48 -15.47 -0.60 -9.19
C ASP A 48 -14.18 -1.06 -9.88
N ILE A 49 -13.03 -0.54 -9.45
CA ILE A 49 -11.70 -0.91 -9.96
C ILE A 49 -11.20 -2.18 -9.28
N ILE A 50 -10.75 -3.14 -10.09
CA ILE A 50 -10.21 -4.43 -9.64
C ILE A 50 -8.86 -4.21 -8.95
N GLY A 51 -8.61 -4.87 -7.82
CA GLY A 51 -7.35 -4.75 -7.06
C GLY A 51 -7.43 -3.80 -5.87
N ALA A 52 -8.59 -3.19 -5.62
CA ALA A 52 -8.86 -2.43 -4.39
C ALA A 52 -8.65 -3.29 -3.12
N GLU A 53 -8.98 -4.58 -3.19
CA GLU A 53 -8.79 -5.54 -2.11
C GLU A 53 -7.31 -5.81 -1.79
N ASP A 54 -6.44 -5.73 -2.80
CA ASP A 54 -4.99 -5.89 -2.60
C ASP A 54 -4.41 -4.69 -1.85
N ILE A 55 -4.90 -3.47 -2.11
CA ILE A 55 -4.51 -2.29 -1.32
C ILE A 55 -4.92 -2.44 0.14
N GLY A 56 -6.14 -2.89 0.42
CA GLY A 56 -6.61 -3.15 1.78
C GLY A 56 -5.82 -4.27 2.49
N ALA A 57 -5.49 -5.34 1.77
CA ALA A 57 -4.64 -6.41 2.28
C ALA A 57 -3.22 -5.91 2.59
N ALA A 58 -2.64 -5.07 1.74
CA ALA A 58 -1.35 -4.46 1.97
C ALA A 58 -1.32 -3.59 3.24
N ALA A 59 -2.36 -2.78 3.46
CA ALA A 59 -2.51 -1.97 4.67
C ALA A 59 -2.48 -2.85 5.93
N SER A 60 -3.23 -3.96 5.89
CA SER A 60 -3.33 -4.91 7.00
C SER A 60 -1.98 -5.56 7.32
N TYR A 61 -1.28 -6.08 6.29
CA TYR A 61 0.04 -6.69 6.49
C TYR A 61 1.11 -5.69 6.96
N LEU A 62 1.04 -4.44 6.50
CA LEU A 62 1.96 -3.40 6.96
C LEU A 62 1.69 -3.03 8.43
N ALA A 63 0.41 -2.93 8.83
CA ALA A 63 0.04 -2.72 10.23
C ALA A 63 0.53 -3.85 11.14
N ASP A 64 0.31 -5.10 10.75
CA ASP A 64 0.82 -6.27 11.47
C ASP A 64 2.35 -6.25 11.55
N ALA A 65 3.05 -5.85 10.48
CA ALA A 65 4.50 -5.75 10.47
C ALA A 65 5.05 -4.69 11.43
N LEU A 66 4.31 -3.60 11.69
CA LEU A 66 4.69 -2.58 12.66
C LEU A 66 4.44 -3.03 14.10
N ALA A 67 3.41 -3.85 14.32
CA ALA A 67 3.11 -4.43 15.63
C ALA A 67 4.01 -5.63 15.98
N ALA A 68 4.61 -6.29 14.99
CA ALA A 68 5.48 -7.44 15.19
C ALA A 68 6.89 -7.05 15.65
N GLU A 69 7.45 -7.88 16.54
CA GLU A 69 8.85 -7.76 16.96
C GLU A 69 9.82 -7.90 15.76
N PRO A 70 10.99 -7.25 15.80
CA PRO A 70 12.00 -7.39 14.75
C PRO A 70 12.39 -8.86 14.55
N GLY A 71 12.26 -9.37 13.33
CA GLY A 71 12.62 -10.75 13.03
C GLY A 71 11.99 -11.29 11.75
N ARG A 72 11.98 -12.62 11.66
CA ARG A 72 11.49 -13.34 10.47
C ARG A 72 10.02 -13.04 10.17
N GLU A 73 9.18 -12.95 11.20
CA GLU A 73 7.76 -12.67 11.06
C GLU A 73 7.51 -11.29 10.44
N ARG A 74 8.08 -10.23 11.04
CA ARG A 74 8.05 -8.88 10.48
C ARG A 74 8.51 -8.83 9.03
N GLN A 75 9.58 -9.52 8.66
CA GLN A 75 10.05 -9.58 7.27
C GLN A 75 9.05 -10.28 6.33
N ILE A 76 8.38 -11.34 6.78
CA ILE A 76 7.35 -12.02 5.98
C ILE A 76 6.16 -11.09 5.74
N LEU A 77 5.71 -10.38 6.78
CA LEU A 77 4.60 -9.44 6.70
C LEU A 77 4.92 -8.29 5.72
N LEU A 78 6.11 -7.69 5.81
CA LEU A 78 6.56 -6.66 4.87
C LEU A 78 6.61 -7.16 3.42
N ARG A 79 7.09 -8.39 3.19
CA ARG A 79 7.07 -8.99 1.84
C ARG A 79 5.66 -9.26 1.33
N ARG A 80 4.72 -9.59 2.22
CA ARG A 80 3.31 -9.76 1.84
C ARG A 80 2.71 -8.42 1.45
N ALA A 81 2.90 -7.38 2.27
CA ALA A 81 2.48 -6.02 1.94
C ALA A 81 3.05 -5.57 0.58
N ALA A 82 4.36 -5.74 0.36
CA ALA A 82 5.03 -5.38 -0.89
C ALA A 82 4.42 -6.06 -2.12
N ARG A 83 4.04 -7.34 -1.99
CA ARG A 83 3.47 -8.13 -3.09
C ARG A 83 2.05 -7.70 -3.42
N HIS A 84 1.22 -7.40 -2.42
CA HIS A 84 -0.13 -6.89 -2.66
C HIS A 84 -0.08 -5.49 -3.29
N LEU A 85 0.83 -4.62 -2.83
CA LEU A 85 1.02 -3.30 -3.46
C LEU A 85 1.46 -3.43 -4.92
N ALA A 86 2.38 -4.34 -5.22
CA ALA A 86 2.80 -4.57 -6.61
C ALA A 86 1.69 -5.14 -7.50
N ALA A 87 0.75 -5.91 -6.93
CA ALA A 87 -0.41 -6.40 -7.66
C ALA A 87 -1.44 -5.28 -7.92
N ALA A 88 -1.46 -4.25 -7.07
CA ALA A 88 -2.36 -3.10 -7.18
C ALA A 88 -1.81 -1.94 -8.02
N ASP A 89 -0.60 -2.04 -8.60
CA ASP A 89 -0.03 -1.00 -9.49
C ASP A 89 -1.01 -0.71 -10.66
N ASP A 90 -1.59 -1.77 -11.26
CA ASP A 90 -2.56 -1.64 -12.35
C ASP A 90 -3.85 -0.91 -11.92
N ALA A 91 -4.29 -1.10 -10.67
CA ALA A 91 -5.49 -0.44 -10.14
C ALA A 91 -5.31 1.07 -9.97
N VAL A 92 -4.10 1.51 -9.59
CA VAL A 92 -3.78 2.93 -9.48
C VAL A 92 -3.68 3.59 -10.85
N ASP A 93 -3.11 2.89 -11.83
CA ASP A 93 -3.03 3.38 -13.20
C ASP A 93 -4.42 3.46 -13.85
N GLU A 94 -5.29 2.46 -13.63
CA GLU A 94 -6.69 2.52 -14.07
C GLU A 94 -7.42 3.73 -13.46
N TYR A 95 -7.23 4.00 -12.16
CA TYR A 95 -7.83 5.17 -11.51
C TYR A 95 -7.37 6.50 -12.15
N ARG A 96 -6.09 6.59 -12.57
CA ARG A 96 -5.57 7.77 -13.29
C ARG A 96 -6.21 7.98 -14.65
N GLU A 97 -6.60 6.91 -15.33
CA GLU A 97 -7.26 7.02 -16.65
C GLU A 97 -8.71 7.50 -16.55
N MET A 98 -9.33 7.39 -15.36
CA MET A 98 -10.70 7.83 -15.12
C MET A 98 -10.85 9.31 -14.76
N VAL A 99 -9.80 9.97 -14.26
CA VAL A 99 -9.84 11.35 -13.74
C VAL A 99 -9.13 12.36 -14.64
#